data_AF-A0A3D0YLP3-F1
#
_entry.id   AF-A0A3D0YLP3-F1
#
_cell.length_a   1.000
_cell.length_b   1.000
_cell.length_c   1.000
_cell.angle_alpha   90.00
_cell.angle_beta   90.00
_cell.angle_gamma   90.00
#
_symmetry.space_group_name_H-M   'P 1'
#
loop_
_entity.id
_entity.type
_entity.pdbx_description
1 polymer ?
#
loop_
_entity_poly.entity_id
_entity_poly.type
_entity_poly.pdbx_seq_one_letter_code
_entity_poly.pdbx_strand_id
1 'polypeptide(L)'
;MRLYSTNNPESFVEFGEAVLRSLPADNGLYMPEHIAQLDDAFWNDWKGLSFQDMAFRVVSTLLHDAIPEDVLEEIVADALNFPAPVVALDEHRHVLELFHGPTLAFKDFGARFMARVMAWLTRNDEQTLTVLVATSGDTGGAVASAFHNVEGTRVVILYPSGKVSGLQEKQLTALGGNITALEINGSFDDCQRMVKAAFLDPKTSKRCNLTSANSINISRLIPQMLYYFEAARVSNKPPTFVIPSGNFGNLTALLLATRMGLKVNHIIAATNVNDVVPQYWGARHSVRP
;
A
#
# COMPACT_ATOMS: atom_id res chain seq x y z
N MET A 1 3.17 -14.25 -10.96
CA MET A 1 3.61 -14.36 -9.54
C MET A 1 2.61 -15.15 -8.70
N ARG A 2 3.13 -16.16 -7.97
CA ARG A 2 2.41 -16.93 -6.93
C ARG A 2 2.69 -16.36 -5.53
N LEU A 3 1.72 -16.49 -4.64
CA LEU A 3 1.80 -16.03 -3.25
C LEU A 3 1.34 -17.11 -2.29
N TYR A 4 1.92 -17.14 -1.09
CA TYR A 4 1.51 -18.03 -0.01
C TYR A 4 0.93 -17.26 1.18
N SER A 5 0.19 -17.95 2.06
CA SER A 5 -0.24 -17.40 3.34
C SER A 5 0.83 -17.54 4.41
N THR A 6 1.14 -16.48 5.16
CA THR A 6 2.09 -16.54 6.29
C THR A 6 1.73 -17.57 7.36
N ASN A 7 0.47 -18.00 7.45
CA ASN A 7 0.02 -19.04 8.38
C ASN A 7 0.05 -20.45 7.76
N ASN A 8 0.13 -20.55 6.43
CA ASN A 8 0.23 -21.81 5.70
C ASN A 8 1.10 -21.64 4.44
N PRO A 9 2.44 -21.76 4.57
CA PRO A 9 3.38 -21.55 3.46
C PRO A 9 3.26 -22.56 2.31
N GLU A 10 2.52 -23.65 2.48
CA GLU A 10 2.28 -24.66 1.45
C GLU A 10 1.03 -24.36 0.60
N SER A 11 0.22 -23.37 0.99
CA SER A 11 -0.99 -22.97 0.26
C SER A 11 -0.71 -21.76 -0.61
N PHE A 12 -0.83 -21.94 -1.92
CA PHE A 12 -0.55 -20.90 -2.91
C PHE A 12 -1.79 -20.39 -3.60
N VAL A 13 -1.77 -19.11 -3.97
CA VAL A 13 -2.74 -18.46 -4.84
C VAL A 13 -2.03 -17.60 -5.88
N GLU A 14 -2.71 -17.30 -6.98
CA GLU A 14 -2.22 -16.36 -7.97
C GLU A 14 -2.37 -14.90 -7.50
N PHE A 15 -1.55 -14.00 -8.05
CA PHE A 15 -1.57 -12.57 -7.71
C PHE A 15 -2.97 -11.93 -7.78
N GLY A 16 -3.71 -12.18 -8.86
CA GLY A 16 -5.06 -11.64 -9.01
C GLY A 16 -6.01 -12.07 -7.88
N GLU A 17 -5.93 -13.35 -7.48
CA GLU A 17 -6.71 -13.87 -6.35
C GLU A 17 -6.28 -13.21 -5.02
N ALA A 18 -4.98 -13.11 -4.75
CA ALA A 18 -4.46 -12.47 -3.54
C ALA A 18 -4.91 -11.01 -3.42
N VAL A 19 -4.92 -10.27 -4.54
CA VAL A 19 -5.38 -8.88 -4.57
C VAL A 19 -6.88 -8.78 -4.32
N LEU A 20 -7.70 -9.58 -4.99
CA LEU A 20 -9.17 -9.50 -4.85
C LEU A 20 -9.65 -10.02 -3.49
N ARG A 21 -9.07 -11.10 -2.96
CA ARG A 21 -9.42 -11.64 -1.63
C ARG A 21 -8.88 -10.77 -0.51
N SER A 22 -7.77 -10.06 -0.73
CA SER A 22 -7.01 -9.25 0.23
C SER A 22 -6.45 -9.98 1.46
N LEU A 23 -7.11 -11.02 1.97
CA LEU A 23 -6.72 -11.79 3.15
C LEU A 23 -6.95 -13.29 2.87
N PRO A 24 -5.99 -14.16 3.20
CA PRO A 24 -6.19 -15.61 3.13
C PRO A 24 -7.27 -16.10 4.13
N ALA A 25 -7.84 -17.26 3.85
CA ALA A 25 -8.90 -17.85 4.68
C ALA A 25 -8.44 -18.26 6.10
N ASP A 26 -7.15 -18.46 6.31
CA ASP A 26 -6.53 -18.82 7.59
C ASP A 26 -6.13 -17.59 8.45
N ASN A 27 -6.57 -16.39 8.06
CA ASN A 27 -6.22 -15.11 8.67
C ASN A 27 -4.71 -14.79 8.69
N GLY A 28 -3.92 -15.40 7.80
CA GLY A 28 -2.53 -14.99 7.54
C GLY A 28 -2.44 -13.72 6.69
N LEU A 29 -1.28 -13.47 6.09
CA LEU A 29 -1.07 -12.43 5.07
C LEU A 29 -0.50 -13.08 3.80
N TYR A 30 -0.81 -12.52 2.64
CA TYR A 30 -0.19 -12.98 1.39
C TYR A 30 1.22 -12.44 1.23
N MET A 31 2.19 -13.31 0.94
CA MET A 31 3.58 -12.97 0.62
C MET A 31 4.02 -13.64 -0.68
N PRO A 32 4.87 -12.99 -1.50
CA PRO A 32 5.41 -13.62 -2.71
C PRO A 32 6.16 -14.92 -2.37
N GLU A 33 5.90 -15.99 -3.13
CA GLU A 33 6.66 -17.25 -3.02
C GLU A 33 8.15 -17.03 -3.32
N HIS A 34 8.43 -16.20 -4.33
CA HIS A 34 9.77 -15.84 -4.75
C HIS A 34 9.87 -14.32 -4.91
N ILE A 35 10.98 -13.75 -4.45
CA ILE A 35 11.31 -12.33 -4.64
C ILE A 35 12.56 -12.29 -5.50
N ALA A 36 12.39 -12.03 -6.79
CA ALA A 36 13.49 -11.96 -7.74
C ALA A 36 14.40 -10.77 -7.45
N GLN A 37 15.71 -10.97 -7.61
CA GLN A 37 16.68 -9.87 -7.59
C GLN A 37 16.66 -9.14 -8.92
N LEU A 38 16.90 -7.83 -8.85
CA LEU A 38 17.10 -6.99 -10.02
C LEU A 38 18.45 -7.30 -10.65
N ASP A 39 18.48 -7.38 -11.98
CA ASP A 39 19.66 -7.77 -12.75
C ASP A 39 20.68 -6.61 -12.92
N ASP A 40 21.86 -6.95 -13.43
CA ASP A 40 22.93 -5.97 -13.65
C ASP A 40 22.52 -4.88 -14.66
N ALA A 41 21.67 -5.21 -15.63
CA ALA A 41 21.16 -4.25 -16.60
C ALA A 41 20.34 -3.15 -15.92
N PHE A 42 19.46 -3.52 -14.98
CA PHE A 42 18.75 -2.55 -14.15
C PHE A 42 19.72 -1.65 -13.38
N TRP A 43 20.69 -2.22 -12.66
CA TRP A 43 21.59 -1.44 -11.80
C TRP A 43 22.56 -0.53 -12.56
N ASN A 44 22.88 -0.85 -13.80
CA ASN A 44 23.69 0.01 -14.66
C ASN A 44 22.91 1.26 -15.12
N ASP A 45 21.60 1.13 -15.36
CA ASP A 45 20.78 2.19 -15.97
C ASP A 45 19.94 2.98 -14.95
N TRP A 46 19.59 2.39 -13.80
CA TRP A 46 18.52 2.89 -12.92
C TRP A 46 18.65 4.36 -12.48
N LYS A 47 19.86 4.90 -12.39
CA LYS A 47 20.09 6.31 -12.04
C LYS A 47 19.61 7.29 -13.13
N GLY A 48 19.58 6.86 -14.38
CA GLY A 48 19.13 7.68 -15.52
C GLY A 48 17.64 7.56 -15.84
N LEU A 49 16.93 6.61 -15.22
CA LEU A 49 15.51 6.38 -15.47
C LEU A 49 14.62 7.46 -14.83
N SER A 50 13.46 7.71 -15.44
CA SER A 50 12.39 8.43 -14.74
C SER A 50 11.89 7.61 -13.54
N PHE A 51 11.18 8.25 -12.60
CA PHE A 51 10.60 7.53 -11.46
C PHE A 51 9.64 6.43 -11.93
N GLN A 52 8.86 6.70 -12.98
CA GLN A 52 7.89 5.76 -13.55
C GLN A 52 8.58 4.60 -14.26
N ASP A 53 9.63 4.85 -15.05
CA ASP A 53 10.36 3.77 -15.75
C ASP A 53 11.09 2.85 -14.76
N MET A 54 11.70 3.45 -13.72
CA MET A 54 12.31 2.69 -12.63
C MET A 54 11.25 1.86 -11.90
N ALA A 55 10.11 2.47 -11.57
CA ALA A 55 9.00 1.79 -10.91
C ALA A 55 8.46 0.62 -11.74
N PHE A 56 8.28 0.82 -13.05
CA PHE A 56 7.83 -0.22 -13.97
C PHE A 56 8.80 -1.40 -13.97
N ARG A 57 10.11 -1.16 -14.14
CA ARG A 57 11.11 -2.23 -14.12
C ARG A 57 11.11 -2.99 -12.80
N VAL A 58 11.10 -2.28 -11.68
CA VAL A 58 11.09 -2.89 -10.35
C VAL A 58 9.83 -3.73 -10.12
N VAL A 59 8.64 -3.21 -10.45
CA VAL A 59 7.38 -3.96 -10.25
C VAL A 59 7.27 -5.12 -11.24
N SER A 60 7.68 -4.95 -12.50
CA SER A 60 7.66 -6.00 -13.52
C SER A 60 8.51 -7.20 -13.07
N THR A 61 9.74 -6.96 -12.58
CA THR A 61 10.60 -8.01 -12.03
C THR A 61 9.94 -8.77 -10.87
N LEU A 62 9.22 -8.07 -9.98
CA LEU A 62 8.55 -8.73 -8.86
C LEU A 62 7.31 -9.52 -9.31
N LEU A 63 6.47 -8.95 -10.18
CA LEU A 63 5.20 -9.54 -10.58
C LEU A 63 5.35 -10.72 -11.54
N HIS A 64 6.47 -10.82 -12.27
CA HIS A 64 6.81 -11.95 -13.14
C HIS A 64 5.61 -12.42 -13.98
N ASP A 65 5.21 -11.58 -14.94
CA ASP A 65 4.09 -11.77 -15.87
C ASP A 65 2.70 -11.94 -15.23
N ALA A 66 2.52 -11.63 -13.93
CA ALA A 66 1.20 -11.62 -13.30
C ALA A 66 0.24 -10.59 -13.93
N ILE A 67 0.80 -9.54 -14.53
CA ILE A 67 0.10 -8.52 -15.31
C ILE A 67 0.88 -8.39 -16.63
N PRO A 68 0.20 -8.35 -17.79
CA PRO A 68 0.84 -8.04 -19.07
C PRO A 68 1.64 -6.73 -19.00
N GLU A 69 2.78 -6.67 -19.67
CA GLU A 69 3.71 -5.53 -19.56
C GLU A 69 3.07 -4.20 -19.98
N ASP A 70 2.34 -4.20 -21.10
CA ASP A 70 1.62 -3.03 -21.61
C ASP A 70 0.62 -2.48 -20.59
N VAL A 71 -0.15 -3.38 -19.96
CA VAL A 71 -1.09 -3.03 -18.90
C VAL A 71 -0.35 -2.52 -17.65
N LEU A 72 0.75 -3.16 -17.27
CA LEU A 72 1.50 -2.76 -16.08
C LEU A 72 2.13 -1.37 -16.26
N GLU A 73 2.62 -1.06 -17.45
CA GLU A 73 3.14 0.25 -17.80
C GLU A 73 2.06 1.34 -17.64
N GLU A 74 0.85 1.12 -18.18
CA GLU A 74 -0.30 2.01 -18.01
C GLU A 74 -0.68 2.20 -16.53
N ILE A 75 -0.73 1.10 -15.78
CA ILE A 75 -1.03 1.14 -14.34
C ILE A 75 -0.01 1.98 -13.58
N VAL A 76 1.28 1.79 -13.85
CA VAL A 76 2.36 2.53 -13.20
C VAL A 76 2.32 4.01 -13.58
N ALA A 77 2.13 4.31 -14.86
CA ALA A 77 2.06 5.67 -15.37
C ALA A 77 0.89 6.45 -14.73
N ASP A 78 -0.30 5.85 -14.63
CA ASP A 78 -1.44 6.52 -13.99
C ASP A 78 -1.29 6.60 -12.46
N ALA A 79 -0.86 5.50 -11.82
CA ALA A 79 -0.80 5.43 -10.37
C ALA A 79 0.26 6.37 -9.78
N LEU A 80 1.41 6.50 -10.45
CA LEU A 80 2.60 7.18 -9.97
C LEU A 80 2.87 8.47 -10.75
N ASN A 81 1.83 9.25 -11.02
CA ASN A 81 1.89 10.52 -11.75
C ASN A 81 2.22 11.75 -10.87
N PHE A 82 2.89 11.53 -9.74
CA PHE A 82 3.36 12.56 -8.81
C PHE A 82 4.73 12.18 -8.24
N PRO A 83 5.55 13.15 -7.80
CA PRO A 83 6.92 12.89 -7.40
C PRO A 83 7.02 12.33 -5.96
N ALA A 84 8.19 11.75 -5.64
CA ALA A 84 8.62 11.42 -4.29
C ALA A 84 9.99 12.07 -4.00
N PRO A 85 10.07 13.42 -3.92
CA PRO A 85 11.34 14.12 -3.89
C PRO A 85 12.08 13.89 -2.57
N VAL A 86 13.42 13.86 -2.66
CA VAL A 86 14.30 13.86 -1.50
C VAL A 86 14.80 15.27 -1.27
N VAL A 87 14.42 15.86 -0.13
CA VAL A 87 14.79 17.22 0.27
C VAL A 87 15.88 17.14 1.34
N ALA A 88 17.00 17.81 1.12
CA ALA A 88 18.05 17.92 2.11
C ALA A 88 17.61 18.83 3.26
N LEU A 89 17.77 18.36 4.50
CA LEU A 89 17.72 19.20 5.70
C LEU A 89 19.11 19.78 6.00
N ASP A 90 20.15 18.97 5.76
CA ASP A 90 21.56 19.34 5.81
C ASP A 90 22.42 18.35 5.01
N GLU A 91 23.74 18.39 5.17
CA GLU A 91 24.71 17.53 4.46
C GLU A 91 24.52 16.02 4.68
N HIS A 92 23.83 15.60 5.75
CA HIS A 92 23.71 14.20 6.16
C HIS A 92 22.25 13.73 6.28
N ARG A 93 21.31 14.65 6.48
CA ARG A 93 19.91 14.35 6.76
C ARG A 93 19.03 14.84 5.61
N HIS A 94 18.14 13.96 5.19
CA HIS A 94 17.20 14.22 4.11
C HIS A 94 15.80 13.76 4.51
N VAL A 95 14.78 14.37 3.92
CA VAL A 95 13.39 13.98 4.02
C VAL A 95 12.94 13.47 2.66
N LEU A 96 12.46 12.23 2.62
CA LEU A 96 11.73 11.71 1.48
C LEU A 96 10.27 12.16 1.60
N GLU A 97 9.87 13.13 0.79
CA GLU A 97 8.52 13.69 0.82
C GLU A 97 7.56 12.77 0.06
N LEU A 98 6.69 12.09 0.81
CA LEU A 98 5.72 11.14 0.26
C LEU A 98 4.29 11.69 0.24
N PHE A 99 4.13 13.01 0.22
CA PHE A 99 2.84 13.70 0.36
C PHE A 99 2.51 14.61 -0.84
N HIS A 100 3.11 14.36 -2.01
CA HIS A 100 2.79 15.07 -3.25
C HIS A 100 1.66 14.42 -4.07
N GLY A 101 1.10 13.32 -3.56
CA GLY A 101 -0.09 12.70 -4.12
C GLY A 101 -1.38 13.47 -3.80
N PRO A 102 -2.51 13.07 -4.38
CA PRO A 102 -3.78 13.80 -4.30
C PRO A 102 -4.34 13.96 -2.88
N THR A 103 -3.90 13.15 -1.93
CA THR A 103 -4.40 13.18 -0.55
C THR A 103 -3.38 13.63 0.48
N LEU A 104 -2.19 14.04 0.01
CA LEU A 104 -1.10 14.52 0.85
C LEU A 104 -0.55 13.45 1.80
N ALA A 105 -0.59 12.18 1.39
CA ALA A 105 -0.12 11.06 2.21
C ALA A 105 0.55 9.96 1.37
N PHE A 106 1.54 9.28 1.96
CA PHE A 106 2.26 8.18 1.29
C PHE A 106 1.37 7.00 0.89
N LYS A 107 0.14 6.96 1.42
CA LYS A 107 -0.86 5.95 1.08
C LYS A 107 -1.34 6.07 -0.37
N ASP A 108 -1.13 7.23 -1.01
CA ASP A 108 -1.49 7.48 -2.41
C ASP A 108 -0.80 6.50 -3.36
N PHE A 109 0.49 6.23 -3.17
CA PHE A 109 1.28 5.30 -4.00
C PHE A 109 0.62 3.91 -4.06
N GLY A 110 0.35 3.34 -2.89
CA GLY A 110 -0.26 2.01 -2.79
C GLY A 110 -1.73 1.99 -3.21
N ALA A 111 -2.51 2.99 -2.80
CA ALA A 111 -3.95 3.01 -3.04
C ALA A 111 -4.28 3.14 -4.53
N ARG A 112 -3.58 4.03 -5.25
CA ARG A 112 -3.80 4.26 -6.68
C ARG A 112 -3.40 3.06 -7.52
N PHE A 113 -2.22 2.49 -7.27
CA PHE A 113 -1.77 1.28 -7.97
C PHE A 113 -2.75 0.12 -7.76
N MET A 114 -3.16 -0.14 -6.50
CA MET A 114 -4.15 -1.17 -6.21
C MET A 114 -5.48 -0.90 -6.92
N ALA A 115 -5.98 0.35 -6.96
CA ALA A 115 -7.23 0.67 -7.63
C ALA A 115 -7.18 0.32 -9.12
N ARG A 116 -6.07 0.61 -9.80
CA ARG A 116 -5.88 0.27 -11.22
C ARG A 116 -5.71 -1.23 -11.44
N VAL A 117 -4.97 -1.92 -10.57
CA VAL A 117 -4.85 -3.39 -10.62
C VAL A 117 -6.22 -4.05 -10.43
N MET A 118 -7.01 -3.62 -9.44
CA MET A 118 -8.36 -4.16 -9.20
C MET A 118 -9.29 -3.87 -10.38
N ALA A 119 -9.29 -2.65 -10.91
CA ALA A 119 -10.07 -2.27 -12.08
C ALA A 119 -9.74 -3.15 -13.29
N TRP A 120 -8.45 -3.39 -13.54
CA TRP A 120 -8.02 -4.30 -14.59
C TRP A 120 -8.48 -5.74 -14.31
N LEU A 121 -8.28 -6.27 -13.11
CA LEU A 121 -8.68 -7.63 -12.75
C LEU A 121 -10.20 -7.87 -12.92
N THR A 122 -11.03 -6.87 -12.62
CA THR A 122 -12.49 -6.97 -12.70
C THR A 122 -13.11 -6.34 -13.95
N ARG A 123 -12.31 -5.98 -14.97
CA ARG A 123 -12.78 -5.23 -16.15
C ARG A 123 -13.86 -5.93 -16.98
N ASN A 124 -13.96 -7.26 -16.86
CA ASN A 124 -14.93 -8.09 -17.57
C ASN A 124 -16.03 -8.63 -16.64
N ASP A 125 -16.04 -8.20 -15.37
CA ASP A 125 -17.05 -8.65 -14.41
C ASP A 125 -18.34 -7.84 -14.59
N GLU A 126 -19.47 -8.53 -14.64
CA GLU A 126 -20.79 -7.86 -14.64
C GLU A 126 -21.14 -7.30 -13.25
N GLN A 127 -20.55 -7.85 -12.18
CA GLN A 127 -20.81 -7.41 -10.82
C GLN A 127 -19.85 -6.32 -10.38
N THR A 128 -20.41 -5.23 -9.85
CA THR A 128 -19.64 -4.18 -9.21
C THR A 128 -18.84 -4.71 -8.01
N LEU A 129 -17.53 -4.49 -8.02
CA LEU A 129 -16.64 -4.75 -6.89
C LEU A 129 -16.89 -3.73 -5.79
N THR A 130 -17.22 -4.18 -4.57
CA THR A 130 -17.43 -3.27 -3.43
C THR A 130 -16.21 -3.25 -2.52
N VAL A 131 -15.49 -2.14 -2.54
CA VAL A 131 -14.37 -1.86 -1.66
C VAL A 131 -14.88 -1.37 -0.30
N LEU A 132 -14.69 -2.14 0.76
CA LEU A 132 -15.13 -1.81 2.10
C LEU A 132 -13.93 -1.52 3.01
N VAL A 133 -13.85 -0.30 3.54
CA VAL A 133 -12.69 0.18 4.31
C VAL A 133 -13.13 0.83 5.62
N ALA A 134 -12.43 0.53 6.71
CA ALA A 134 -12.48 1.30 7.94
C ALA A 134 -11.27 2.23 8.01
N THR A 135 -11.46 3.48 8.43
CA THR A 135 -10.36 4.43 8.55
C THR A 135 -10.43 5.30 9.80
N SER A 136 -9.26 5.78 10.22
CA SER A 136 -9.08 6.87 11.19
C SER A 136 -8.63 8.18 10.53
N GLY A 137 -8.57 8.25 9.19
CA GLY A 137 -8.17 9.45 8.44
C GLY A 137 -7.61 9.12 7.06
N ASP A 138 -6.29 9.23 6.89
CA ASP A 138 -5.65 9.24 5.55
C ASP A 138 -5.92 7.99 4.70
N THR A 139 -6.06 6.80 5.30
CA THR A 139 -6.27 5.57 4.52
C THR A 139 -7.57 5.66 3.74
N GLY A 140 -8.64 6.17 4.36
CA GLY A 140 -9.90 6.36 3.69
C GLY A 140 -9.77 7.41 2.59
N GLY A 141 -9.07 8.53 2.85
CA GLY A 141 -8.87 9.58 1.85
C GLY A 141 -8.17 9.06 0.61
N ALA A 142 -7.03 8.38 0.79
CA ALA A 142 -6.26 7.80 -0.30
C ALA A 142 -7.06 6.75 -1.09
N VAL A 143 -7.83 5.88 -0.42
CA VAL A 143 -8.69 4.89 -1.10
C VAL A 143 -9.84 5.57 -1.83
N ALA A 144 -10.51 6.54 -1.20
CA ALA A 144 -11.59 7.31 -1.80
C ALA A 144 -11.10 7.96 -3.10
N SER A 145 -9.98 8.70 -3.02
CA SER A 145 -9.40 9.38 -4.17
C SER A 145 -8.90 8.41 -5.25
N ALA A 146 -8.34 7.27 -4.88
CA ALA A 146 -7.79 6.29 -5.83
C ALA A 146 -8.87 5.60 -6.68
N PHE A 147 -10.01 5.28 -6.04
CA PHE A 147 -11.13 4.57 -6.66
C PHE A 147 -12.22 5.49 -7.20
N HIS A 148 -12.13 6.81 -6.97
CA HIS A 148 -13.12 7.74 -7.47
C HIS A 148 -13.23 7.66 -9.00
N ASN A 149 -14.44 7.44 -9.50
CA ASN A 149 -14.77 7.24 -10.91
C ASN A 149 -14.07 6.04 -11.59
N VAL A 150 -13.61 5.06 -10.82
CA VAL A 150 -13.14 3.79 -11.36
C VAL A 150 -14.36 2.93 -11.72
N GLU A 151 -14.52 2.64 -13.00
CA GLU A 151 -15.62 1.83 -13.52
C GLU A 151 -15.66 0.43 -12.87
N GLY A 152 -16.87 -0.10 -12.69
CA GLY A 152 -17.06 -1.42 -12.05
C GLY A 152 -16.77 -1.45 -10.55
N THR A 153 -16.49 -0.30 -9.90
CA THR A 153 -16.20 -0.25 -8.46
C THR A 153 -17.17 0.64 -7.69
N ARG A 154 -17.43 0.26 -6.44
CA ARG A 154 -18.10 1.07 -5.42
C ARG A 154 -17.26 1.06 -4.15
N VAL A 155 -17.08 2.20 -3.51
CA VAL A 155 -16.31 2.30 -2.25
C VAL A 155 -17.23 2.70 -1.12
N VAL A 156 -17.15 1.97 -0.01
CA VAL A 156 -17.82 2.28 1.24
C VAL A 156 -16.78 2.45 2.35
N ILE A 157 -16.74 3.65 2.92
CA ILE A 157 -15.75 4.05 3.93
C ILE A 157 -16.46 4.24 5.26
N LEU A 158 -16.06 3.49 6.28
CA LEU A 158 -16.53 3.62 7.65
C LEU A 158 -15.49 4.43 8.42
N TYR A 159 -15.92 5.53 9.04
CA TYR A 159 -15.06 6.36 9.87
C TYR A 159 -15.76 6.78 11.17
N PRO A 160 -15.04 6.86 12.30
CA PRO A 160 -15.61 7.20 13.59
C PRO A 160 -15.96 8.70 13.69
N SER A 161 -17.18 8.97 14.17
CA SER A 161 -17.71 10.32 14.38
C SER A 161 -16.82 11.16 15.30
N GLY A 162 -16.46 12.37 14.87
CA GLY A 162 -15.66 13.32 15.64
C GLY A 162 -14.23 12.87 15.97
N LYS A 163 -13.71 11.83 15.30
CA LYS A 163 -12.36 11.27 15.51
C LYS A 163 -11.42 11.45 14.32
N VAL A 164 -11.88 12.10 13.26
CA VAL A 164 -11.12 12.43 12.06
C VAL A 164 -11.00 13.96 11.98
N SER A 165 -9.87 14.50 11.50
CA SER A 165 -9.72 15.95 11.34
C SER A 165 -10.64 16.49 10.24
N GLY A 166 -11.04 17.76 10.31
CA GLY A 166 -11.95 18.35 9.31
C GLY A 166 -11.40 18.36 7.88
N LEU A 167 -10.07 18.36 7.69
CA LEU A 167 -9.47 18.22 6.37
C LEU A 167 -9.60 16.78 5.84
N GLN A 168 -9.27 15.79 6.68
CA GLN A 168 -9.40 14.38 6.32
C GLN A 168 -10.86 14.02 6.05
N GLU A 169 -11.80 14.48 6.88
CA GLU A 169 -13.23 14.23 6.68
C GLU A 169 -13.73 14.74 5.32
N LYS A 170 -13.27 15.91 4.87
CA LYS A 170 -13.56 16.42 3.52
C LYS A 170 -12.99 15.53 2.42
N GLN A 171 -11.77 14.99 2.60
CA GLN A 171 -11.20 14.02 1.66
C GLN A 171 -12.02 12.71 1.58
N LEU A 172 -12.75 12.34 2.64
CA LEU A 172 -13.64 11.18 2.64
C LEU A 172 -15.00 11.47 2.00
N THR A 173 -15.58 12.63 2.31
CA THR A 173 -17.02 12.90 2.12
C THR A 173 -17.35 13.72 0.88
N ALA A 174 -16.39 14.47 0.32
CA ALA A 174 -16.66 15.47 -0.72
C ALA A 174 -16.61 14.94 -2.17
N LEU A 175 -16.19 13.69 -2.39
CA LEU A 175 -16.00 13.14 -3.74
C LEU A 175 -17.33 12.77 -4.44
N GLY A 176 -18.24 12.10 -3.73
CA GLY A 176 -19.49 11.60 -4.31
C GLY A 176 -19.28 10.49 -5.34
N GLY A 177 -20.22 10.35 -6.29
CA GLY A 177 -20.16 9.34 -7.34
C GLY A 177 -20.21 7.92 -6.80
N ASN A 178 -19.17 7.13 -7.07
CA ASN A 178 -19.04 5.75 -6.59
C ASN A 178 -18.50 5.63 -5.16
N ILE A 179 -18.26 6.76 -4.48
CA ILE A 179 -17.73 6.82 -3.12
C ILE A 179 -18.86 7.13 -2.12
N THR A 180 -18.98 6.30 -1.08
CA THR A 180 -19.91 6.51 0.03
C THR A 180 -19.15 6.50 1.36
N ALA A 181 -19.16 7.61 2.07
CA ALA A 181 -18.60 7.71 3.42
C ALA A 181 -19.71 7.61 4.47
N LEU A 182 -19.56 6.69 5.42
CA LEU A 182 -20.49 6.41 6.51
C LEU A 182 -19.83 6.81 7.82
N GLU A 183 -20.36 7.87 8.44
CA GLU A 183 -19.96 8.27 9.78
C GLU A 183 -20.56 7.31 10.81
N ILE A 184 -19.71 6.69 11.61
CA ILE A 184 -20.09 5.69 12.60
C ILE A 184 -20.06 6.33 13.98
N ASN A 185 -21.19 6.28 14.69
CA ASN A 185 -21.25 6.65 16.10
C ASN A 185 -20.56 5.57 16.96
N GLY A 186 -19.24 5.65 17.07
CA GLY A 186 -18.41 4.66 17.73
C GLY A 186 -16.92 4.95 17.60
N SER A 187 -16.10 3.96 17.96
CA SER A 187 -14.64 4.04 17.85
C SER A 187 -14.12 3.59 16.47
N PHE A 188 -12.83 3.78 16.22
CA PHE A 188 -12.18 3.16 15.05
C PHE A 188 -12.25 1.63 15.11
N ASP A 189 -12.11 1.05 16.31
CA ASP A 189 -12.22 -0.40 16.52
C ASP A 189 -13.62 -0.92 16.16
N ASP A 190 -14.67 -0.14 16.42
CA ASP A 190 -16.03 -0.48 15.97
C ASP A 190 -16.13 -0.51 14.46
N CYS A 191 -15.55 0.47 13.76
CA CYS A 191 -15.49 0.49 12.30
C CYS A 191 -14.78 -0.77 11.78
N GLN A 192 -13.61 -1.11 12.35
CA GLN A 192 -12.87 -2.33 11.98
C GLN A 192 -13.67 -3.60 12.24
N ARG A 193 -14.34 -3.69 13.38
CA ARG A 193 -15.20 -4.83 13.75
C ARG A 193 -16.37 -4.98 12.77
N MET A 194 -17.02 -3.89 12.37
CA MET A 194 -18.11 -3.91 11.37
C MET A 194 -17.62 -4.39 10.01
N VAL A 195 -16.48 -3.89 9.53
CA VAL A 195 -15.86 -4.34 8.28
C VAL A 195 -15.54 -5.83 8.35
N LYS A 196 -14.87 -6.28 9.42
CA LYS A 196 -14.54 -7.69 9.62
C LYS A 196 -15.78 -8.59 9.66
N ALA A 197 -16.84 -8.16 10.33
CA ALA A 197 -18.10 -8.89 10.38
C ALA A 197 -18.74 -9.04 8.99
N ALA A 198 -18.69 -8.00 8.15
CA ALA A 198 -19.21 -8.05 6.78
C ALA A 198 -18.43 -9.05 5.90
N PHE A 199 -17.11 -9.15 6.06
CA PHE A 199 -16.29 -10.15 5.36
C PHE A 199 -16.52 -11.58 5.85
N LEU A 200 -16.80 -11.75 7.15
CA LEU A 200 -17.05 -13.07 7.74
C LEU A 200 -18.47 -13.59 7.49
N ASP A 201 -19.40 -12.75 7.02
CA ASP A 201 -20.72 -13.20 6.57
C ASP A 201 -20.69 -13.57 5.08
N PRO A 202 -20.76 -14.86 4.71
CA PRO A 202 -20.66 -15.28 3.31
C PRO A 202 -21.81 -14.74 2.45
N LYS A 203 -22.99 -14.49 3.03
CA LYS A 203 -24.14 -13.94 2.31
C LYS A 203 -23.87 -12.50 1.90
N THR A 204 -23.45 -11.66 2.85
CA THR A 204 -23.10 -10.26 2.57
C THR A 204 -21.87 -10.16 1.68
N SER A 205 -20.80 -10.89 1.99
CA SER A 205 -19.56 -10.87 1.21
C SER A 205 -19.79 -11.24 -0.26
N LYS A 206 -20.55 -12.31 -0.52
CA LYS A 206 -20.85 -12.76 -1.89
C LYS A 206 -21.83 -11.82 -2.60
N ARG A 207 -22.91 -11.40 -1.92
CA ARG A 207 -23.93 -10.53 -2.54
C ARG A 207 -23.36 -9.16 -2.93
N CYS A 208 -22.47 -8.62 -2.11
CA CYS A 208 -21.89 -7.30 -2.35
C CYS A 208 -20.56 -7.35 -3.11
N ASN A 209 -20.05 -8.54 -3.46
CA ASN A 209 -18.72 -8.72 -4.04
C ASN A 209 -17.64 -7.93 -3.27
N LEU A 210 -17.53 -8.20 -1.97
CA LEU A 210 -16.70 -7.40 -1.07
C LEU A 210 -15.19 -7.66 -1.28
N THR A 211 -14.42 -6.57 -1.30
CA THR A 211 -12.96 -6.59 -1.18
C THR A 211 -12.46 -5.49 -0.24
N SER A 212 -11.23 -5.64 0.25
CA SER A 212 -10.59 -4.70 1.17
C SER A 212 -9.44 -3.97 0.50
N ALA A 213 -9.34 -2.67 0.77
CA ALA A 213 -8.31 -1.77 0.27
C ALA A 213 -7.31 -1.34 1.38
N ASN A 214 -7.23 -2.11 2.47
CA ASN A 214 -6.35 -1.85 3.61
C ASN A 214 -4.89 -2.23 3.34
N SER A 215 -3.98 -1.82 4.23
CA SER A 215 -2.53 -2.03 4.12
C SER A 215 -2.08 -3.50 4.10
N ILE A 216 -2.98 -4.45 4.41
CA ILE A 216 -2.72 -5.88 4.34
C ILE A 216 -2.73 -6.43 2.91
N ASN A 217 -3.34 -5.71 1.96
CA ASN A 217 -3.41 -6.15 0.57
C ASN A 217 -2.01 -6.07 -0.07
N ILE A 218 -1.57 -7.12 -0.76
CA ILE A 218 -0.24 -7.15 -1.38
C ILE A 218 -0.04 -6.04 -2.41
N SER A 219 -1.09 -5.65 -3.14
CA SER A 219 -1.03 -4.54 -4.11
C SER A 219 -0.89 -3.16 -3.46
N ARG A 220 -1.20 -3.02 -2.16
CA ARG A 220 -0.87 -1.81 -1.37
C ARG A 220 0.59 -1.79 -0.94
N LEU A 221 1.17 -2.95 -0.70
CA LEU A 221 2.53 -3.10 -0.18
C LEU A 221 3.57 -2.89 -1.27
N ILE A 222 3.38 -3.48 -2.45
CA ILE A 222 4.35 -3.46 -3.55
C ILE A 222 4.77 -2.03 -3.95
N PRO A 223 3.86 -1.07 -4.21
CA PRO A 223 4.24 0.26 -4.68
C PRO A 223 5.00 1.09 -3.64
N GLN A 224 4.86 0.75 -2.35
CA GLN A 224 5.59 1.41 -1.28
C GLN A 224 7.10 1.13 -1.34
N MET A 225 7.55 0.08 -2.03
CA MET A 225 8.98 -0.20 -2.14
C MET A 225 9.67 0.79 -3.09
N LEU A 226 8.92 1.38 -4.03
CA LEU A 226 9.44 2.16 -5.16
C LEU A 226 10.09 3.47 -4.72
N TYR A 227 9.50 4.17 -3.76
CA TYR A 227 10.07 5.42 -3.28
C TYR A 227 11.38 5.22 -2.47
N TYR A 228 11.69 3.99 -2.05
CA TYR A 228 13.01 3.70 -1.48
C TYR A 228 14.09 3.56 -2.54
N PHE A 229 13.77 3.02 -3.71
CA PHE A 229 14.67 3.07 -4.88
C PHE A 229 14.90 4.52 -5.30
N GLU A 230 13.81 5.30 -5.39
CA GLU A 230 13.87 6.74 -5.65
C GLU A 230 14.78 7.47 -4.66
N ALA A 231 14.65 7.20 -3.36
CA ALA A 231 15.47 7.82 -2.34
C ALA A 231 16.94 7.33 -2.34
N ALA A 232 17.16 6.07 -2.67
CA ALA A 232 18.51 5.51 -2.71
C ALA A 232 19.32 6.03 -3.91
N ARG A 233 18.67 6.35 -5.03
CA ARG A 233 19.37 6.80 -6.26
C ARG A 233 20.03 8.17 -6.10
N VAL A 234 19.49 9.02 -5.23
CA VAL A 234 20.07 10.35 -4.93
C VAL A 234 21.27 10.26 -3.98
N SER A 235 21.51 9.10 -3.37
CA SER A 235 22.65 8.86 -2.48
C SER A 235 23.78 8.12 -3.19
N ASN A 236 25.03 8.53 -2.94
CA ASN A 236 26.22 7.83 -3.43
C ASN A 236 26.64 6.64 -2.54
N LYS A 237 26.01 6.48 -1.38
CA LYS A 237 26.26 5.40 -0.43
C LYS A 237 24.94 4.74 -0.02
N PRO A 238 24.94 3.46 0.41
CA PRO A 238 23.75 2.85 0.97
C PRO A 238 23.15 3.72 2.10
N PRO A 239 21.90 4.20 1.98
CA PRO A 239 21.31 5.10 2.96
C PRO A 239 20.89 4.36 4.23
N THR A 240 20.72 5.11 5.32
CA THR A 240 19.97 4.65 6.50
C THR A 240 18.57 5.24 6.43
N PHE A 241 17.55 4.38 6.49
CA PHE A 241 16.15 4.81 6.46
C PHE A 241 15.56 4.83 7.88
N VAL A 242 14.97 5.98 8.25
CA VAL A 242 14.18 6.14 9.48
C VAL A 242 12.72 6.21 9.09
N ILE A 243 11.92 5.24 9.55
CA ILE A 243 10.56 5.02 9.05
C ILE A 243 9.57 5.15 10.21
N PRO A 244 8.73 6.21 10.22
CA PRO A 244 7.59 6.29 11.13
C PRO A 244 6.64 5.10 10.92
N SER A 245 6.56 4.22 11.91
CA SER A 245 5.97 2.90 11.79
C SER A 245 4.78 2.73 12.74
N GLY A 246 3.61 2.46 12.14
CA GLY A 246 2.39 2.03 12.86
C GLY A 246 2.09 0.56 12.56
N ASN A 247 1.41 0.28 11.44
CA ASN A 247 1.11 -1.08 10.97
C ASN A 247 2.26 -1.77 10.21
N PHE A 248 3.47 -1.21 10.23
CA PHE A 248 4.70 -1.75 9.61
C PHE A 248 4.71 -1.97 8.09
N GLY A 249 3.62 -1.80 7.35
CA GLY A 249 3.60 -1.98 5.89
C GLY A 249 4.68 -1.18 5.13
N ASN A 250 4.91 0.08 5.51
CA ASN A 250 5.94 0.91 4.89
C ASN A 250 7.36 0.35 5.10
N LEU A 251 7.66 -0.10 6.33
CA LEU A 251 8.94 -0.74 6.64
C LEU A 251 9.09 -2.08 5.93
N THR A 252 8.02 -2.89 5.90
CA THR A 252 8.01 -4.16 5.16
C THR A 252 8.28 -3.95 3.67
N ALA A 253 7.80 -2.86 3.08
CA ALA A 253 8.08 -2.54 1.67
C ALA A 253 9.58 -2.28 1.43
N LEU A 254 10.27 -1.62 2.36
CA LEU A 254 11.74 -1.52 2.29
C LEU A 254 12.42 -2.88 2.38
N LEU A 255 11.93 -3.78 3.25
CA LEU A 255 12.45 -5.15 3.33
C LEU A 255 12.24 -5.92 2.02
N LEU A 256 11.13 -5.70 1.31
CA LEU A 256 10.96 -6.24 -0.04
C LEU A 256 11.99 -5.66 -1.01
N ALA A 257 12.20 -4.34 -1.02
CA ALA A 257 13.22 -3.70 -1.86
C ALA A 257 14.62 -4.25 -1.60
N THR A 258 15.01 -4.48 -0.34
CA THR A 258 16.32 -5.04 -0.01
C THR A 258 16.45 -6.49 -0.45
N ARG A 259 15.39 -7.30 -0.37
CA ARG A 259 15.36 -8.66 -0.93
C ARG A 259 15.51 -8.68 -2.45
N MET A 260 15.07 -7.62 -3.13
CA MET A 260 15.27 -7.42 -4.58
C MET A 260 16.66 -6.87 -4.94
N GLY A 261 17.52 -6.57 -3.95
CA GLY A 261 18.92 -6.16 -4.17
C GLY A 261 19.22 -4.70 -3.79
N LEU A 262 18.25 -3.92 -3.32
CA LEU A 262 18.50 -2.54 -2.90
C LEU A 262 19.45 -2.50 -1.69
N LYS A 263 20.61 -1.86 -1.85
CA LYS A 263 21.60 -1.72 -0.79
C LYS A 263 21.19 -0.63 0.21
N VAL A 264 21.06 -1.03 1.48
CA VAL A 264 20.69 -0.16 2.60
C VAL A 264 21.67 -0.41 3.75
N ASN A 265 22.08 0.66 4.45
CA ASN A 265 23.00 0.54 5.58
C ASN A 265 22.28 0.11 6.87
N HIS A 266 21.24 0.85 7.26
CA HIS A 266 20.39 0.51 8.40
C HIS A 266 18.92 0.84 8.14
N ILE A 267 18.03 0.11 8.82
CA ILE A 267 16.58 0.35 8.83
C ILE A 267 16.17 0.62 10.27
N ILE A 268 15.58 1.79 10.53
CA ILE A 268 15.15 2.21 11.86
C ILE A 268 13.62 2.33 11.87
N ALA A 269 12.97 1.51 12.67
CA ALA A 269 11.54 1.62 12.94
C ALA A 269 11.30 2.67 14.04
N ALA A 270 10.77 3.84 13.68
CA ALA A 270 10.40 4.86 14.64
C ALA A 270 8.91 4.74 15.00
N THR A 271 8.59 4.41 16.25
CA THR A 271 7.20 4.36 16.74
C THR A 271 6.89 5.57 17.61
N ASN A 272 5.60 5.84 17.82
CA ASN A 272 5.16 6.76 18.86
C ASN A 272 5.02 6.02 20.21
N VAL A 273 4.22 6.55 21.13
CA VAL A 273 3.93 5.93 22.44
C VAL A 273 3.36 4.50 22.35
N ASN A 274 2.83 4.10 21.19
CA ASN A 274 2.44 2.72 20.91
C ASN A 274 3.69 1.94 20.44
N ASP A 275 4.44 1.40 21.39
CA ASP A 275 5.79 0.85 21.21
C ASP A 275 5.83 -0.69 21.30
N VAL A 276 4.74 -1.38 20.95
CA VAL A 276 4.61 -2.85 21.02
C VAL A 276 5.75 -3.58 20.28
N VAL A 277 6.11 -3.13 19.08
CA VAL A 277 7.20 -3.75 18.30
C VAL A 277 8.59 -3.45 18.87
N PRO A 278 8.94 -2.20 19.21
CA PRO A 278 10.17 -1.93 19.96
C PRO A 278 10.31 -2.75 21.24
N GLN A 279 9.23 -2.89 22.02
CA GLN A 279 9.21 -3.73 23.21
C GLN A 279 9.47 -5.20 22.88
N TYR A 280 8.82 -5.73 21.85
CA TYR A 280 9.03 -7.10 21.36
C TYR A 280 10.49 -7.35 20.95
N TRP A 281 11.16 -6.39 20.31
CA TRP A 281 12.58 -6.48 19.94
C TRP A 281 13.55 -6.19 21.09
N GLY A 282 13.06 -5.87 22.29
CA GLY A 282 13.90 -5.51 23.44
C GLY A 282 14.68 -4.21 23.25
N ALA A 283 14.23 -3.32 22.35
CA ALA A 283 14.89 -2.06 22.08
C ALA A 283 14.73 -1.08 23.27
N ARG A 284 15.85 -0.64 23.86
CA ARG A 284 15.88 0.21 25.07
C ARG A 284 16.06 1.71 24.81
N HIS A 285 16.12 2.17 23.55
CA HIS A 285 16.29 3.59 23.26
C HIS A 285 14.94 4.29 23.11
N SER A 286 14.34 4.64 24.24
CA SER A 286 13.24 5.59 24.27
C SER A 286 13.80 7.00 24.45
N VAL A 287 13.82 7.80 23.38
CA VAL A 287 13.86 9.26 23.55
C VAL A 287 12.44 9.68 23.91
N ARG A 288 12.09 9.57 25.19
CA ARG A 288 10.84 10.13 25.70
C ARG A 288 11.06 11.65 25.85
N PRO A 289 10.14 12.50 25.37
CA PRO A 289 10.19 13.92 25.66
C PRO A 289 10.06 14.19 27.17
#